data_AF-A0A7C3P8L8-F1
#
_entry.id   AF-A0A7C3P8L8-F1
#
_cell.length_a   1.000
_cell.length_b   1.000
_cell.length_c   1.000
_cell.angle_alpha   90.00
_cell.angle_beta   90.00
_cell.angle_gamma   90.00
#
_symmetry.space_group_name_H-M   'P 1'
#
loop_
_entity.id
_entity.type
_entity.pdbx_description
1 polymer ?
#
loop_
_entity_poly.entity_id
_entity_poly.type
_entity_poly.pdbx_seq_one_letter_code
_entity_poly.pdbx_strand_id
1 'polypeptide(L)'
;NACIGGDNIPMLALGIPGDAVTAVIIGALFIHGLKPGPMLMIDTPHLFWFWVGALTLANIFLLIFGLMGIKIFAKLVEIHKGLLLPIIIIISVVGTYAINNSLTDVYWMLGFGIFGYILKMYGFQTGPVVLGIILGPLMEENYRRAMMDQHNNVMGFLFQLVRNPLSLILTLGIIYTILGQTQFWSRMKGKVWKSKKEGA
;
A
#
# COMPACT_ATOMS: atom_id res chain seq x y z
N ASN A 1 13.03 -8.27 2.56
CA ASN A 1 13.72 -8.83 1.38
C ASN A 1 12.95 -9.94 0.70
N ALA A 2 12.56 -11.05 1.35
CA ALA A 2 11.83 -12.13 0.67
C ALA A 2 10.42 -11.73 0.16
N CYS A 3 9.72 -10.80 0.84
CA CYS A 3 8.39 -10.35 0.42
C CYS A 3 8.39 -9.35 -0.74
N ILE A 4 9.46 -8.56 -0.94
CA ILE A 4 9.43 -7.43 -1.88
C ILE A 4 9.19 -7.90 -3.32
N GLY A 5 9.85 -8.97 -3.76
CA GLY A 5 9.57 -9.59 -5.06
C GLY A 5 8.16 -10.16 -5.14
N GLY A 6 7.68 -10.76 -4.03
CA GLY A 6 6.34 -11.32 -3.91
C GLY A 6 5.23 -10.27 -3.95
N ASP A 7 5.47 -9.06 -3.44
CA ASP A 7 4.51 -7.96 -3.42
C ASP A 7 4.43 -7.23 -4.79
N ASN A 8 5.51 -7.29 -5.58
CA ASN A 8 5.55 -6.72 -6.93
C ASN A 8 4.72 -7.53 -7.94
N ILE A 9 4.61 -8.85 -7.77
CA ILE A 9 3.84 -9.71 -8.67
C ILE A 9 2.34 -9.35 -8.69
N PRO A 10 1.61 -9.30 -7.56
CA PRO A 10 0.20 -8.89 -7.54
C PRO A 10 0.02 -7.43 -7.95
N MET A 11 1.01 -6.57 -7.67
CA MET A 11 0.98 -5.18 -8.12
C MET A 11 1.02 -5.07 -9.64
N LEU A 12 1.93 -5.78 -10.32
CA LEU A 12 2.02 -5.75 -11.78
C LEU A 12 0.88 -6.52 -12.46
N ALA A 13 0.47 -7.66 -11.89
CA ALA A 13 -0.52 -8.54 -12.49
C ALA A 13 -1.96 -8.07 -12.25
N LEU A 14 -2.27 -7.56 -11.07
CA LEU A 14 -3.63 -7.17 -10.66
C LEU A 14 -3.79 -5.67 -10.42
N GLY A 15 -2.71 -4.90 -10.38
CA GLY A 15 -2.77 -3.48 -10.00
C GLY A 15 -3.01 -3.29 -8.49
N ILE A 16 -2.81 -4.33 -7.67
CA ILE A 16 -3.09 -4.31 -6.23
C ILE A 16 -1.78 -4.30 -5.46
N PRO A 17 -1.50 -3.24 -4.65
CA PRO A 17 -0.29 -3.17 -3.85
C PRO A 17 -0.32 -4.18 -2.69
N GLY A 18 0.81 -4.85 -2.45
CA GLY A 18 0.99 -5.75 -1.32
C GLY A 18 1.49 -5.04 -0.05
N ASP A 19 2.17 -3.90 -0.21
CA ASP A 19 2.79 -3.15 0.87
C ASP A 19 2.80 -1.63 0.57
N ALA A 20 3.29 -0.84 1.54
CA ALA A 20 3.34 0.61 1.39
C ALA A 20 4.28 1.05 0.26
N VAL A 21 5.37 0.31 -0.01
CA VAL A 21 6.34 0.68 -1.05
C VAL A 21 5.78 0.44 -2.44
N THR A 22 5.15 -0.71 -2.69
CA THR A 22 4.49 -1.02 -3.96
C THR A 22 3.33 -0.07 -4.24
N ALA A 23 2.63 0.42 -3.23
CA ALA A 23 1.62 1.47 -3.40
C ALA A 23 2.21 2.78 -3.95
N VAL A 24 3.35 3.23 -3.41
CA VAL A 24 4.04 4.43 -3.92
C VAL A 24 4.42 4.24 -5.39
N ILE A 25 4.91 3.04 -5.74
CA ILE A 25 5.24 2.69 -7.12
C ILE A 25 4.01 2.76 -8.03
N ILE A 26 2.86 2.23 -7.60
CA ILE A 26 1.59 2.35 -8.35
C ILE A 26 1.24 3.83 -8.57
N GLY A 27 1.34 4.66 -7.53
CA GLY A 27 1.09 6.10 -7.65
C GLY A 27 2.01 6.77 -8.68
N ALA A 28 3.31 6.44 -8.66
CA ALA A 28 4.28 6.93 -9.63
C ALA A 28 3.97 6.45 -11.05
N LEU A 29 3.61 5.18 -11.23
CA LEU A 29 3.21 4.62 -12.53
C LEU A 29 2.00 5.37 -13.10
N PHE A 30 0.98 5.64 -12.28
CA PHE A 30 -0.18 6.42 -12.71
C PHE A 30 0.17 7.84 -13.12
N ILE A 31 1.08 8.52 -12.40
CA ILE A 31 1.59 9.84 -12.79
C ILE A 31 2.28 9.79 -14.16
N HIS A 32 2.98 8.70 -14.47
CA HIS A 32 3.60 8.46 -15.77
C HIS A 32 2.64 7.90 -16.83
N GLY A 33 1.34 7.80 -16.55
CA GLY A 33 0.34 7.29 -17.48
C GLY A 33 0.33 5.76 -17.66
N LEU A 34 1.10 5.04 -16.85
CA LEU A 34 1.15 3.58 -16.86
C LEU A 34 0.13 3.02 -15.87
N LYS A 35 -0.71 2.09 -16.34
CA LYS A 35 -1.76 1.46 -15.53
C LYS A 35 -1.33 0.05 -15.16
N PRO A 36 -0.79 -0.18 -13.95
CA PRO A 36 -0.44 -1.53 -13.51
C PRO A 36 -1.68 -2.44 -13.47
N GLY A 37 -1.48 -3.73 -13.75
CA GLY A 37 -2.54 -4.72 -13.89
C GLY A 37 -2.51 -5.43 -15.25
N PRO A 38 -3.55 -6.21 -15.59
CA PRO A 38 -3.56 -7.02 -16.80
C PRO A 38 -3.41 -6.20 -18.08
N MET A 39 -3.91 -4.96 -18.06
CA MET A 39 -3.79 -4.02 -19.18
C MET A 39 -2.33 -3.63 -19.47
N LEU A 40 -1.46 -3.55 -18.46
CA LEU A 40 -0.04 -3.24 -18.69
C LEU A 40 0.64 -4.30 -19.57
N MET A 41 0.25 -5.57 -19.41
CA MET A 41 0.76 -6.69 -20.18
C MET A 41 0.23 -6.71 -21.62
N ILE A 42 -0.96 -6.15 -21.84
CA ILE A 42 -1.63 -6.09 -23.14
C ILE A 42 -1.20 -4.86 -23.93
N ASP A 43 -1.31 -3.68 -23.32
CA ASP A 43 -1.04 -2.39 -23.97
C ASP A 43 0.47 -2.15 -24.14
N THR A 44 1.28 -2.58 -23.18
CA THR A 44 2.72 -2.32 -23.14
C THR A 44 3.55 -3.54 -22.71
N PRO A 45 3.51 -4.65 -23.46
CA PRO A 45 4.20 -5.89 -23.08
C PRO A 45 5.72 -5.71 -22.93
N HIS A 46 6.32 -4.82 -23.71
CA HIS A 46 7.75 -4.52 -23.64
C HIS A 46 8.16 -3.93 -22.29
N LEU A 47 7.36 -3.01 -21.72
CA LEU A 47 7.62 -2.44 -20.39
C LEU A 47 7.45 -3.47 -19.29
N PHE A 48 6.46 -4.36 -19.41
CA PHE A 48 6.25 -5.44 -18.46
C PHE A 48 7.47 -6.38 -18.40
N TRP A 49 7.94 -6.87 -19.54
CA TRP A 49 9.11 -7.74 -19.61
C TRP A 49 10.40 -7.03 -19.21
N PHE A 50 10.54 -5.73 -19.53
CA PHE A 50 11.64 -4.92 -19.04
C PHE A 50 11.64 -4.82 -17.51
N TRP A 51 10.48 -4.58 -16.89
CA TRP A 51 10.35 -4.53 -15.43
C TRP A 51 10.70 -5.86 -14.76
N VAL A 52 10.18 -6.97 -15.30
CA VAL A 52 10.49 -8.32 -14.79
C VAL A 52 11.98 -8.64 -14.95
N GLY A 53 12.58 -8.29 -16.10
CA GLY A 53 14.02 -8.41 -16.34
C GLY A 53 14.85 -7.58 -15.37
N ALA A 54 14.46 -6.33 -15.14
CA ALA A 54 15.10 -5.43 -14.18
C ALA A 54 14.99 -5.94 -12.75
N LEU A 55 13.85 -6.48 -12.33
CA LEU A 55 13.67 -7.12 -11.01
C LEU A 55 14.55 -8.35 -10.86
N THR A 56 14.65 -9.17 -11.91
CA THR A 56 15.51 -10.37 -11.90
C THR A 56 16.98 -9.97 -11.76
N LEU A 57 17.42 -9.00 -12.56
CA LEU A 57 18.77 -8.47 -12.52
C LEU A 57 19.07 -7.79 -11.18
N ALA A 58 18.12 -7.02 -10.64
CA ALA A 58 18.23 -6.38 -9.34
C ALA A 58 18.40 -7.42 -8.22
N ASN A 59 17.73 -8.58 -8.27
CA ASN A 59 17.93 -9.65 -7.30
C ASN A 59 19.34 -10.27 -7.39
N ILE A 60 19.89 -10.40 -8.60
CA ILE A 60 21.28 -10.87 -8.81
C ILE A 60 22.25 -9.86 -8.18
N PHE A 61 22.12 -8.57 -8.49
CA PHE A 61 22.96 -7.54 -7.89
C PHE A 61 22.76 -7.42 -6.38
N LEU A 62 21.54 -7.56 -5.89
CA LEU A 62 21.22 -7.58 -4.47
C LEU A 62 21.94 -8.72 -3.75
N LEU A 63 22.09 -9.89 -4.39
CA LEU A 63 22.87 -10.98 -3.84
C LEU A 63 24.36 -10.59 -3.73
N ILE A 64 24.93 -10.02 -4.79
CA ILE A 64 26.35 -9.63 -4.83
C ILE A 64 26.64 -8.53 -3.79
N PHE A 65 25.91 -7.41 -3.86
CA PHE A 65 26.07 -6.29 -2.93
C PHE A 65 25.63 -6.64 -1.51
N GLY A 66 24.62 -7.50 -1.37
CA GLY A 66 24.16 -8.01 -0.09
C GLY A 66 25.26 -8.79 0.60
N LEU A 67 25.87 -9.77 -0.06
CA LEU A 67 26.94 -10.59 0.51
C LEU A 67 28.21 -9.77 0.80
N MET A 68 28.59 -8.84 -0.09
CA MET A 68 29.76 -8.00 0.10
C MET A 68 29.55 -6.95 1.22
N GLY A 69 28.35 -6.37 1.29
CA GLY A 69 28.02 -5.26 2.18
C GLY A 69 27.41 -5.65 3.52
N ILE A 70 27.04 -6.92 3.74
CA ILE A 70 26.28 -7.35 4.94
C ILE A 70 26.96 -6.95 6.24
N LYS A 71 28.30 -6.98 6.29
CA LYS A 71 29.08 -6.56 7.47
C LYS A 71 28.92 -5.07 7.79
N ILE A 72 28.85 -4.23 6.75
CA ILE A 72 28.67 -2.78 6.90
C ILE A 72 27.23 -2.49 7.30
N PHE A 73 26.25 -3.08 6.60
CA PHE A 73 24.83 -2.86 6.89
C PHE A 73 24.43 -3.37 8.28
N ALA A 74 24.92 -4.54 8.71
CA ALA A 74 24.65 -5.06 10.05
C ALA A 74 25.17 -4.09 11.14
N LYS A 75 26.39 -3.58 10.96
CA LYS A 75 26.99 -2.63 11.90
C LYS A 75 26.24 -1.30 11.95
N LEU A 76 25.63 -0.88 10.85
CA LEU A 76 24.84 0.35 10.76
C LEU A 76 23.51 0.24 11.51
N VAL A 77 22.89 -0.94 11.50
CA VAL A 77 21.65 -1.22 12.26
C VAL A 77 21.91 -1.34 13.76
N GLU A 78 23.11 -1.77 14.15
CA GLU A 78 23.54 -1.84 15.57
C GLU A 78 23.85 -0.46 16.18
N ILE A 79 23.97 0.59 15.37
CA ILE A 79 24.20 1.96 15.87
C ILE A 79 23.04 2.38 16.77
N HIS A 80 23.39 3.02 17.89
CA HIS A 80 22.41 3.51 18.85
C HIS A 80 21.34 4.39 18.16
N LYS A 81 20.06 4.07 18.41
CA LYS A 81 18.92 4.76 17.78
C LYS A 81 18.95 6.28 17.96
N GLY A 82 19.53 6.76 19.06
CA GLY A 82 19.73 8.19 19.32
C GLY A 82 20.62 8.92 18.30
N LEU A 83 21.51 8.22 17.59
CA LEU A 83 22.31 8.79 16.49
C LEU A 83 21.66 8.53 15.12
N LEU A 84 21.02 7.39 14.96
CA LEU A 84 20.38 7.01 13.71
C LEU A 84 19.21 7.94 13.35
N LEU A 85 18.37 8.29 14.34
CA LEU A 85 17.18 9.12 14.12
C LEU A 85 17.51 10.54 13.64
N PRO A 86 18.45 11.30 14.25
CA PRO A 86 18.85 12.60 13.75
C PRO A 86 19.37 12.56 12.30
N ILE A 87 20.18 11.54 11.96
CA ILE A 87 20.71 11.38 10.60
C ILE A 87 19.57 11.16 9.60
N ILE A 88 18.59 10.30 9.94
CA ILE A 88 17.40 10.07 9.10
C ILE A 88 16.61 11.37 8.91
N ILE A 89 16.42 12.15 9.97
CA ILE A 89 15.69 13.44 9.90
C ILE A 89 16.43 14.41 8.97
N ILE A 90 17.76 14.55 9.13
CA ILE A 90 18.57 15.42 8.26
C ILE A 90 18.45 15.01 6.79
N ILE A 91 18.64 13.72 6.50
CA ILE A 91 18.54 13.20 5.13
C ILE A 91 17.13 13.41 4.57
N SER A 92 16.10 13.25 5.39
CA SER A 92 14.72 13.45 4.97
C SER A 92 14.41 14.92 4.71
N VAL A 93 14.93 15.85 5.53
CA VAL A 93 14.79 17.30 5.30
C VAL A 93 15.48 17.70 3.99
N VAL A 94 16.70 17.23 3.76
CA VAL A 94 17.44 17.47 2.52
C VAL A 94 16.69 16.87 1.32
N GLY A 95 16.17 15.65 1.44
CA GLY A 95 15.41 14.99 0.39
C GLY A 95 14.12 15.72 0.02
N THR A 96 13.34 16.14 1.02
CA THR A 96 12.11 16.93 0.79
C THR A 96 12.43 18.28 0.15
N TYR A 97 13.47 18.96 0.64
CA TYR A 97 13.90 20.24 0.07
C TYR A 97 14.40 20.09 -1.38
N ALA A 98 15.09 18.99 -1.71
CA ALA A 98 15.67 18.78 -3.03
C ALA A 98 14.65 18.62 -4.16
N ILE A 99 13.40 18.21 -3.87
CA ILE A 99 12.37 17.99 -4.90
C ILE A 99 11.85 19.31 -5.46
N ASN A 100 11.47 20.25 -4.58
CA ASN A 100 10.79 21.49 -4.97
C ASN A 100 11.53 22.77 -4.55
N ASN A 101 12.71 22.68 -3.91
CA ASN A 101 13.43 23.82 -3.30
C ASN A 101 12.54 24.71 -2.42
N SER A 102 11.57 24.09 -1.73
CA SER A 102 10.54 24.77 -0.94
C SER A 102 10.72 24.47 0.54
N LEU A 103 10.86 25.51 1.36
CA LEU A 103 10.87 25.38 2.82
C LEU A 103 9.49 24.99 3.36
N THR A 104 8.41 25.34 2.65
CA THR A 104 7.04 24.97 3.00
C THR A 104 6.87 23.45 3.04
N ASP A 105 7.51 22.73 2.11
CA ASP A 105 7.44 21.28 2.03
C ASP A 105 8.14 20.62 3.22
N VAL A 106 9.21 21.25 3.72
CA VAL A 106 9.92 20.83 4.93
C VAL A 106 9.03 20.99 6.16
N TYR A 107 8.27 22.09 6.27
CA TYR A 107 7.30 22.26 7.36
C TYR A 107 6.18 21.22 7.31
N TRP A 108 5.66 20.91 6.12
CA TRP A 108 4.68 19.82 5.95
C TRP A 108 5.26 18.47 6.33
N MET A 109 6.49 18.17 5.91
CA MET A 109 7.20 16.95 6.26
C MET A 109 7.33 16.80 7.78
N LEU A 110 7.74 17.85 8.50
CA LEU A 110 7.85 17.83 9.96
C LEU A 110 6.48 17.67 10.63
N GLY A 111 5.46 18.40 10.15
CA GLY A 111 4.09 18.32 10.66
C GLY A 111 3.49 16.92 10.52
N PHE A 112 3.55 16.34 9.32
CA PHE A 112 3.09 14.97 9.06
C PHE A 112 3.97 13.92 9.73
N GLY A 113 5.27 14.17 9.92
CA GLY A 113 6.17 13.32 10.68
C GLY A 113 5.76 13.21 12.16
N ILE A 114 5.44 14.33 12.80
CA ILE A 114 4.93 14.37 14.18
C ILE A 114 3.56 13.68 14.26
N PHE A 115 2.67 13.98 13.31
CA PHE A 115 1.35 13.32 13.24
C PHE A 115 1.48 11.79 13.09
N GLY A 116 2.38 11.32 12.24
CA GLY A 116 2.69 9.90 12.08
C GLY A 116 3.27 9.27 13.35
N TYR A 117 4.10 10.01 14.10
CA TYR A 117 4.62 9.57 15.39
C TYR A 117 3.50 9.41 16.43
N ILE A 118 2.55 10.35 16.47
CA ILE A 118 1.37 10.28 17.34
C ILE A 118 0.52 9.06 16.99
N LEU A 119 0.21 8.85 15.71
CA LEU A 119 -0.52 7.67 15.23
C LEU A 119 0.17 6.36 15.66
N LYS A 120 1.49 6.30 15.54
CA LYS A 120 2.27 5.14 15.98
C LYS A 120 2.16 4.92 17.49
N MET A 121 2.10 5.98 18.29
CA MET A 121 1.92 5.89 19.75
C MET A 121 0.55 5.31 20.12
N TYR A 122 -0.50 5.61 19.35
CA TYR A 122 -1.83 5.03 19.52
C TYR A 122 -1.99 3.61 18.95
N GLY A 123 -0.90 2.99 18.47
CA GLY A 123 -0.93 1.62 17.95
C GLY A 123 -1.38 1.49 16.50
N PHE A 124 -1.53 2.59 15.76
CA PHE A 124 -1.78 2.52 14.33
C PHE A 124 -0.52 2.04 13.60
N GLN A 125 -0.69 1.05 12.73
CA GLN A 125 0.39 0.60 11.86
C GLN A 125 0.63 1.64 10.77
N THR A 126 1.88 2.06 10.60
CA THR A 126 2.26 3.09 9.62
C THR A 126 2.04 2.62 8.18
N GLY A 127 2.18 1.32 7.90
CA GLY A 127 1.98 0.74 6.56
C GLY A 127 0.58 0.99 5.99
N PRO A 128 -0.50 0.54 6.66
CA PRO A 128 -1.88 0.82 6.25
C PRO A 128 -2.21 2.31 6.12
N VAL A 129 -1.64 3.17 6.97
CA VAL A 129 -1.84 4.63 6.88
C VAL A 129 -1.26 5.17 5.58
N VAL A 130 -0.02 4.83 5.25
CA VAL A 130 0.63 5.24 3.99
C VAL A 130 -0.13 4.70 2.79
N LEU A 131 -0.56 3.44 2.85
CA LEU A 131 -1.38 2.82 1.82
C LEU A 131 -2.69 3.57 1.58
N GLY A 132 -3.38 3.97 2.65
CA GLY A 132 -4.62 4.77 2.56
C GLY A 132 -4.39 6.15 1.97
N ILE A 133 -3.28 6.82 2.30
CA ILE A 133 -2.93 8.14 1.73
C ILE A 133 -2.71 8.04 0.22
N ILE A 134 -2.05 6.98 -0.24
CA ILE A 134 -1.75 6.81 -1.66
C ILE A 134 -2.99 6.36 -2.44
N LEU A 135 -3.77 5.43 -1.89
CA LEU A 135 -4.98 4.91 -2.54
C LEU A 135 -6.16 5.89 -2.49
N GLY A 136 -6.18 6.82 -1.54
CA GLY A 136 -7.27 7.80 -1.37
C GLY A 136 -7.57 8.59 -2.65
N PRO A 137 -6.60 9.28 -3.26
CA PRO A 137 -6.79 9.98 -4.52
C PRO A 137 -7.28 9.09 -5.66
N LEU A 138 -6.74 7.87 -5.78
CA LEU A 138 -7.18 6.90 -6.79
C LEU A 138 -8.65 6.49 -6.54
N MET A 139 -9.02 6.26 -5.29
CA MET A 139 -10.39 5.91 -4.91
C MET A 139 -11.35 7.06 -5.24
N GLU A 140 -11.00 8.30 -4.90
CA GLU A 140 -11.79 9.49 -5.18
C GLU A 140 -11.98 9.71 -6.69
N GLU A 141 -10.93 9.54 -7.49
CA GLU A 141 -11.02 9.66 -8.94
C GLU A 141 -11.94 8.58 -9.53
N ASN A 142 -11.82 7.33 -9.09
CA ASN A 142 -12.68 6.24 -9.55
C ASN A 142 -14.14 6.42 -9.08
N TYR A 143 -14.35 6.90 -7.86
CA TYR A 143 -15.68 7.24 -7.35
C TYR A 143 -16.33 8.34 -8.17
N ARG A 144 -15.60 9.41 -8.48
CA ARG A 144 -16.08 10.50 -9.32
C ARG A 144 -16.43 10.04 -10.72
N ARG A 145 -15.60 9.19 -11.34
CA ARG A 145 -15.89 8.58 -12.65
C ARG A 145 -17.18 7.76 -12.62
N ALA A 146 -17.38 6.95 -11.56
CA ALA A 146 -18.60 6.16 -11.38
C ALA A 146 -19.85 7.05 -11.16
N MET A 147 -19.73 8.13 -10.38
CA MET A 147 -20.81 9.11 -10.19
C MET A 147 -21.18 9.81 -11.50
N MET A 148 -20.19 10.19 -12.31
CA MET A 148 -20.42 10.82 -13.61
C MET A 148 -21.16 9.90 -14.58
N ASP A 149 -20.82 8.61 -14.60
CA ASP A 149 -21.53 7.59 -15.39
C ASP A 149 -23.02 7.50 -14.99
N GLN A 150 -23.32 7.72 -13.71
CA GLN A 150 -24.68 7.72 -13.15
C GLN A 150 -25.32 9.11 -13.11
N HIS A 151 -24.79 10.08 -13.87
CA HIS A 151 -25.28 11.47 -13.92
C HIS A 151 -25.43 12.12 -12.52
N ASN A 152 -24.47 11.86 -11.61
CA ASN A 152 -24.46 12.32 -10.22
C ASN A 152 -25.68 11.88 -9.38
N ASN A 153 -26.37 10.81 -9.79
CA ASN A 153 -27.46 10.24 -9.01
C ASN A 153 -26.95 9.14 -8.08
N VAL A 154 -26.92 9.43 -6.78
CA VAL A 154 -26.50 8.50 -5.73
C VAL A 154 -27.35 7.23 -5.71
N MET A 155 -28.66 7.35 -5.97
CA MET A 155 -29.52 6.16 -6.07
C MET A 155 -29.23 5.36 -7.34
N GLY A 156 -28.92 6.02 -8.46
CA GLY A 156 -28.49 5.35 -9.69
C GLY A 156 -27.27 4.47 -9.47
N PHE A 157 -26.27 4.98 -8.76
CA PHE A 157 -25.08 4.23 -8.37
C PHE A 157 -25.39 3.02 -7.47
N LEU A 158 -26.24 3.17 -6.45
CA LEU A 158 -26.62 2.04 -5.59
C LEU A 158 -27.38 0.96 -6.37
N PHE A 159 -28.26 1.36 -7.29
CA PHE A 159 -28.94 0.41 -8.18
C PHE A 159 -27.96 -0.29 -9.13
N GLN A 160 -26.96 0.42 -9.66
CA GLN A 160 -25.94 -0.15 -10.54
C GLN A 160 -25.04 -1.15 -9.79
N LEU A 161 -24.76 -0.90 -8.50
CA LEU A 161 -23.99 -1.79 -7.64
C LEU A 161 -24.67 -3.16 -7.45
N VAL A 162 -26.01 -3.17 -7.37
CA VAL A 162 -26.81 -4.39 -7.23
C VAL A 162 -27.07 -5.07 -8.59
N ARG A 163 -27.21 -4.28 -9.66
CA ARG A 163 -27.56 -4.78 -11.00
C ARG A 163 -26.40 -5.49 -11.70
N ASN A 164 -25.16 -5.02 -11.50
CA ASN A 164 -23.99 -5.65 -12.09
C ASN A 164 -23.52 -6.82 -11.21
N PRO A 165 -23.49 -8.07 -11.73
CA PRO A 165 -23.16 -9.24 -10.94
C PRO A 165 -21.73 -9.19 -10.37
N LEU A 166 -20.77 -8.61 -11.12
CA LEU A 166 -19.40 -8.40 -10.66
C LEU A 166 -19.33 -7.42 -9.47
N SER A 167 -20.01 -6.28 -9.59
CA SER A 167 -20.05 -5.26 -8.53
C SER A 167 -20.72 -5.79 -7.26
N LEU A 168 -21.78 -6.58 -7.40
CA LEU A 168 -22.47 -7.21 -6.28
C LEU A 168 -21.57 -8.23 -5.57
N ILE A 169 -20.88 -9.10 -6.32
CA ILE A 169 -19.94 -10.09 -5.74
C ILE A 169 -18.81 -9.38 -4.99
N LEU A 170 -18.21 -8.34 -5.58
CA LEU A 170 -17.13 -7.58 -4.94
C LEU A 170 -17.61 -6.86 -3.68
N THR A 171 -18.80 -6.24 -3.73
CA THR A 171 -19.39 -5.54 -2.57
C THR A 171 -19.69 -6.52 -1.43
N LEU A 172 -20.28 -7.67 -1.74
CA LEU A 172 -20.54 -8.72 -0.75
C LEU A 172 -19.23 -9.29 -0.19
N GLY A 173 -18.20 -9.46 -1.02
CA GLY A 173 -16.86 -9.87 -0.60
C GLY A 173 -16.23 -8.88 0.38
N ILE A 174 -16.32 -7.58 0.10
CA ILE A 174 -15.85 -6.51 0.99
C ILE A 174 -16.62 -6.55 2.33
N ILE A 175 -17.95 -6.62 2.29
CA ILE A 175 -18.79 -6.70 3.49
C ILE A 175 -18.43 -7.93 4.32
N TYR A 176 -18.29 -9.10 3.68
CA TYR A 176 -17.88 -10.34 4.35
C TYR A 176 -16.50 -10.21 5.00
N THR A 177 -15.55 -9.59 4.32
CA THR A 177 -14.17 -9.40 4.83
C THR A 177 -14.15 -8.45 6.03
N ILE A 178 -14.90 -7.35 5.96
CA ILE A 178 -15.05 -6.39 7.06
C ILE A 178 -15.72 -7.08 8.26
N LEU A 179 -16.83 -7.79 8.05
CA LEU A 179 -17.53 -8.51 9.12
C LEU A 179 -16.68 -9.63 9.72
N GLY A 180 -15.87 -10.31 8.91
CA GLY A 180 -14.95 -11.37 9.33
C GLY A 180 -13.72 -10.86 10.11
N GLN A 181 -13.19 -9.69 9.76
CA GLN A 181 -12.07 -9.04 10.47
C GLN A 181 -12.52 -8.25 11.70
N THR A 182 -13.77 -7.79 11.74
CA THR A 182 -14.32 -7.11 12.92
C THR A 182 -14.35 -8.11 14.07
N GLN A 183 -13.73 -7.74 15.20
CA GLN A 183 -13.55 -8.54 16.43
C GLN A 183 -14.84 -9.19 16.99
N PHE A 184 -16.00 -8.83 16.44
CA PHE A 184 -17.32 -9.39 16.71
C PHE A 184 -17.46 -10.88 16.32
N TRP A 185 -16.90 -11.30 15.18
CA TRP A 185 -17.04 -12.69 14.69
C TRP A 185 -16.10 -13.68 15.42
N SER A 186 -14.90 -13.22 15.81
CA SER A 186 -13.99 -13.96 16.69
C SER A 186 -14.60 -14.19 18.09
N ARG A 187 -15.27 -13.18 18.66
CA ARG A 187 -15.97 -13.28 19.95
C ARG A 187 -17.21 -14.19 19.90
N MET A 188 -17.95 -14.23 18.79
CA MET A 188 -19.08 -15.17 18.62
C MET A 188 -18.62 -16.62 18.43
N LYS A 189 -17.58 -16.89 17.62
CA LYS A 189 -17.01 -18.24 17.50
C LYS A 189 -16.51 -18.78 18.84
N GLY A 190 -15.93 -17.91 19.69
CA GLY A 190 -15.54 -18.26 21.06
C GLY A 190 -16.72 -18.68 21.97
N LYS A 191 -17.90 -18.05 21.81
CA LYS A 191 -19.12 -18.41 22.56
C LYS A 191 -19.80 -19.68 22.03
N VAL A 192 -19.86 -19.86 20.71
CA VAL A 192 -20.48 -21.05 20.09
C VAL A 192 -19.65 -22.31 20.35
N TRP A 193 -18.32 -22.21 20.42
CA TRP A 193 -17.46 -23.34 20.80
C TRP A 193 -17.61 -23.73 22.27
N LYS A 194 -17.77 -22.76 23.20
CA LYS A 194 -18.02 -23.04 24.62
C LYS A 194 -19.38 -23.72 24.84
N SER A 195 -20.43 -23.27 24.17
CA SER A 195 -21.78 -23.86 24.30
C SER A 195 -21.85 -25.31 23.80
N LYS A 196 -20.97 -25.74 22.88
CA LYS A 196 -20.90 -27.14 22.42
C LYS A 196 -20.05 -28.05 23.31
N LYS A 197 -19.21 -27.47 24.19
CA LYS A 197 -18.39 -28.20 25.19
C LYS A 197 -19.08 -28.37 26.55
N GLU A 198 -20.06 -27.52 26.87
CA GLU A 198 -20.83 -27.60 28.13
C GLU A 198 -22.13 -28.42 28.00
N GLY A 199 -22.44 -28.91 26.78
CA GLY A 199 -23.61 -29.74 26.48
C GLY A 199 -23.27 -31.17 26.00
N ALA A 200 -22.06 -31.66 26.28
CA ALA A 200 -21.64 -33.04 26.02
C ALA A 200 -21.09 -33.66 27.30
#